data_AF-A0A8H7G6F2-F1
#
_entry.id   AF-A0A8H7G6F2-F1
#
_cell.length_a   1.000
_cell.length_b   1.000
_cell.length_c   1.000
_cell.angle_alpha   90.00
_cell.angle_beta   90.00
_cell.angle_gamma   90.00
#
_symmetry.space_group_name_H-M   'P 1'
#
loop_
_entity.id
_entity.type
_entity.pdbx_description
1 polymer ?
#
loop_
_entity_poly.entity_id
_entity_poly.type
_entity_poly.pdbx_seq_one_letter_code
_entity_poly.pdbx_strand_id
1 'polypeptide(L)'
;MSVWVECPYYDRDGMFNPDRLLVNDTGAFQALSDAVFYNSIAWVLTGATNYSKNAAHYIDTWFVNPATAQTPNLEYAQMHRGPDGQIGDHTGLLDFHQMAKLVSGVLILRTGNSSAWTDSLDSQFRNWTTDYIGWVSTSPLAQEEKASTNNHGTYFYNQLVSLQILVGDIEGATSSINEYFSGIYQGQISSTGEQTNVRLGEYLGVNFWNTTTSEGATVQTAANFIMTQNLTDAGDGPLSELYPSLATIASVYGDPDGKYAAFLVAGDSTYRQSAYYLWDQER
;
A
#
# COMPACT_ATOMS: atom_id res chain seq x y z
N MET A 1 -32.14 11.21 16.48
CA MET A 1 -31.36 10.67 17.60
C MET A 1 -30.18 9.97 16.99
N SER A 2 -29.00 10.57 17.14
CA SER A 2 -27.77 10.12 16.49
C SER A 2 -27.19 8.95 17.26
N VAL A 3 -27.46 7.73 16.79
CA VAL A 3 -27.01 6.45 17.39
C VAL A 3 -25.52 6.47 17.75
N TRP A 4 -24.71 7.16 16.95
CA TRP A 4 -23.26 7.34 17.13
C TRP A 4 -22.81 8.23 18.30
N VAL A 5 -23.73 8.89 19.02
CA VAL A 5 -23.43 9.71 20.21
C VAL A 5 -23.87 9.01 21.50
N GLU A 6 -24.85 8.10 21.42
CA GLU A 6 -25.50 7.50 22.58
C GLU A 6 -25.18 6.01 22.76
N CYS A 7 -24.83 5.31 21.68
CA CYS A 7 -24.61 3.87 21.71
C CYS A 7 -23.11 3.54 21.65
N PRO A 8 -22.59 2.71 22.56
CA PRO A 8 -21.26 2.12 22.43
C PRO A 8 -21.17 1.22 21.20
N TYR A 9 -20.06 1.33 20.47
CA TYR A 9 -19.73 0.44 19.35
C TYR A 9 -19.01 -0.80 19.90
N TYR A 10 -19.09 -1.90 19.17
CA TYR A 10 -18.37 -3.13 19.47
C TYR A 10 -17.97 -3.81 18.16
N ASP A 11 -16.84 -4.49 18.20
CA ASP A 11 -16.26 -5.08 17.01
C ASP A 11 -17.04 -6.28 16.53
N ARG A 12 -17.24 -6.31 15.21
CA ARG A 12 -17.78 -7.45 14.48
C ARG A 12 -16.90 -7.63 13.26
N ASP A 13 -15.95 -8.54 13.37
CA ASP A 13 -14.99 -8.81 12.30
C ASP A 13 -15.72 -9.16 10.98
N GLY A 14 -15.20 -8.62 9.87
CA GLY A 14 -15.80 -8.73 8.54
C GLY A 14 -17.12 -7.97 8.32
N MET A 15 -17.67 -7.28 9.33
CA MET A 15 -18.92 -6.52 9.20
C MET A 15 -18.69 -5.00 9.22
N PHE A 16 -18.50 -4.42 8.04
CA PHE A 16 -18.36 -2.97 7.92
C PHE A 16 -19.63 -2.23 8.36
N ASN A 17 -19.48 -1.34 9.33
CA ASN A 17 -20.56 -0.42 9.70
C ASN A 17 -20.77 0.60 8.56
N PRO A 18 -21.99 0.74 8.00
CA PRO A 18 -22.30 1.71 6.94
C PRO A 18 -22.01 3.17 7.31
N ASP A 19 -21.90 3.52 8.60
CA ASP A 19 -21.53 4.86 9.05
C ASP A 19 -20.16 5.31 8.53
N ARG A 20 -19.27 4.37 8.17
CA ARG A 20 -17.98 4.68 7.52
C ARG A 20 -18.16 5.44 6.20
N LEU A 21 -19.33 5.36 5.57
CA LEU A 21 -19.63 6.04 4.31
C LEU A 21 -19.96 7.54 4.51
N LEU A 22 -20.22 7.98 5.76
CA LEU A 22 -20.51 9.38 6.06
C LEU A 22 -19.25 10.26 6.02
N VAL A 23 -18.09 9.69 6.32
CA VAL A 23 -16.77 10.31 6.22
C VAL A 23 -15.84 9.25 5.63
N ASN A 24 -15.68 9.28 4.31
CA ASN A 24 -14.99 8.23 3.56
C ASN A 24 -13.64 8.71 3.02
N ASP A 25 -12.83 9.30 3.90
CA ASP A 25 -11.49 9.78 3.53
C ASP A 25 -10.59 8.61 3.10
N THR A 26 -10.79 7.41 3.65
CA THR A 26 -10.12 6.17 3.21
C THR A 26 -10.40 5.88 1.73
N GLY A 27 -11.67 5.92 1.31
CA GLY A 27 -12.05 5.71 -0.09
C GLY A 27 -11.57 6.84 -1.00
N ALA A 28 -11.55 8.08 -0.51
CA ALA A 28 -10.99 9.21 -1.24
C ALA A 28 -9.47 9.08 -1.43
N PHE A 29 -8.74 8.60 -0.42
CA PHE A 29 -7.31 8.35 -0.49
C PHE A 29 -6.97 7.19 -1.45
N GLN A 30 -7.77 6.12 -1.45
CA GLN A 30 -7.65 5.06 -2.45
C GLN A 30 -7.84 5.60 -3.87
N ALA A 31 -8.90 6.38 -4.11
CA ALA A 31 -9.13 7.00 -5.42
C ALA A 31 -8.00 7.95 -5.83
N LEU A 32 -7.43 8.70 -4.88
CA LEU A 32 -6.24 9.53 -5.09
C LEU A 32 -5.03 8.69 -5.51
N SER A 33 -4.71 7.63 -4.79
CA SER A 33 -3.55 6.77 -5.07
C SER A 33 -3.69 6.11 -6.45
N ASP A 34 -4.88 5.60 -6.78
CA ASP A 34 -5.23 5.09 -8.10
C ASP A 34 -5.03 6.15 -9.19
N ALA A 35 -5.60 7.34 -8.98
CA ALA A 35 -5.54 8.41 -9.95
C ALA A 35 -4.10 8.86 -10.22
N VAL A 36 -3.30 9.07 -9.17
CA VAL A 36 -1.88 9.45 -9.31
C VAL A 36 -1.12 8.38 -10.08
N PHE A 37 -1.23 7.11 -9.69
CA PHE A 37 -0.48 6.03 -10.33
C PHE A 37 -0.88 5.85 -11.80
N TYR A 38 -2.18 5.73 -12.10
CA TYR A 38 -2.63 5.49 -13.47
C TYR A 38 -2.38 6.68 -14.40
N ASN A 39 -2.51 7.92 -13.91
CA ASN A 39 -2.15 9.08 -14.72
C ASN A 39 -0.64 9.13 -15.00
N SER A 40 0.22 8.82 -14.02
CA SER A 40 1.66 8.77 -14.24
C SER A 40 2.06 7.70 -15.27
N ILE A 41 1.44 6.51 -15.20
CA ILE A 41 1.66 5.45 -16.19
C ILE A 41 1.16 5.86 -17.58
N ALA A 42 -0.06 6.39 -17.67
CA ALA A 42 -0.63 6.84 -18.93
C ALA A 42 0.24 7.94 -19.57
N TRP A 43 0.78 8.86 -18.77
CA TRP A 43 1.70 9.88 -19.24
C TRP A 43 2.98 9.28 -19.85
N VAL A 44 3.63 8.34 -19.17
CA VAL A 44 4.85 7.70 -19.71
C VAL A 44 4.58 6.94 -21.00
N LEU A 45 3.45 6.23 -21.07
CA LEU A 45 3.10 5.40 -22.24
C LEU A 45 2.69 6.24 -23.45
N THR A 46 2.01 7.36 -23.24
CA THR A 46 1.41 8.16 -24.33
C THR A 46 2.16 9.46 -24.64
N GLY A 47 2.97 9.94 -23.70
CA GLY A 47 3.57 11.29 -23.72
C GLY A 47 2.57 12.42 -23.48
N ALA A 48 1.28 12.13 -23.27
CA ALA A 48 0.24 13.15 -23.20
C ALA A 48 0.27 13.91 -21.86
N THR A 49 0.56 15.21 -21.92
CA THR A 49 0.83 16.04 -20.73
C THR A 49 -0.38 16.28 -19.81
N ASN A 50 -1.60 16.02 -20.27
CA ASN A 50 -2.79 16.13 -19.42
C ASN A 50 -2.73 15.14 -18.25
N TYR A 51 -2.21 13.94 -18.46
CA TYR A 51 -2.14 12.93 -17.41
C TYR A 51 -1.15 13.35 -16.30
N SER A 52 0.06 13.77 -16.64
CA SER A 52 1.02 14.23 -15.61
C SER A 52 0.55 15.49 -14.88
N LYS A 53 -0.18 16.40 -15.55
CA LYS A 53 -0.84 17.54 -14.91
C LYS A 53 -1.91 17.13 -13.91
N ASN A 54 -2.73 16.14 -14.25
CA ASN A 54 -3.73 15.60 -13.31
C ASN A 54 -3.06 15.01 -12.07
N ALA A 55 -2.04 14.16 -12.25
CA ALA A 55 -1.32 13.56 -11.13
C ALA A 55 -0.69 14.64 -10.21
N ALA A 56 -0.04 15.65 -10.79
CA ALA A 56 0.50 16.78 -10.03
C ALA A 56 -0.60 17.57 -9.28
N HIS A 57 -1.75 17.82 -9.92
CA HIS A 57 -2.88 18.50 -9.31
C HIS A 57 -3.47 17.73 -8.12
N TYR A 58 -3.56 16.40 -8.21
CA TYR A 58 -4.06 15.59 -7.11
C TYR A 58 -3.11 15.59 -5.90
N ILE A 59 -1.80 15.52 -6.13
CA ILE A 59 -0.82 15.67 -5.05
C ILE A 59 -0.90 17.07 -4.41
N ASP A 60 -0.97 18.12 -5.24
CA ASP A 60 -1.11 19.49 -4.74
C ASP A 60 -2.34 19.61 -3.83
N THR A 61 -3.49 19.12 -4.30
CA THR A 61 -4.77 19.21 -3.58
C THR A 61 -4.73 18.48 -2.24
N TRP A 62 -4.20 17.25 -2.18
CA TRP A 62 -4.27 16.46 -0.96
C TRP A 62 -3.18 16.80 0.07
N PHE A 63 -1.99 17.19 -0.38
CA PHE A 63 -0.82 17.29 0.52
C PHE A 63 -0.22 18.70 0.65
N VAL A 64 -0.46 19.61 -0.29
CA VAL A 64 0.31 20.86 -0.38
C VAL A 64 -0.57 22.11 -0.25
N ASN A 65 -1.69 22.14 -0.96
CA ASN A 65 -2.56 23.30 -1.03
C ASN A 65 -3.18 23.58 0.36
N PRO A 66 -2.90 24.72 1.00
CA PRO A 66 -3.32 24.97 2.38
C PRO A 66 -4.85 25.02 2.59
N ALA A 67 -5.64 25.19 1.52
CA ALA A 67 -7.09 25.16 1.61
C ALA A 67 -7.67 23.74 1.70
N THR A 68 -6.91 22.72 1.28
CA THR A 68 -7.40 21.35 1.11
C THR A 68 -6.47 20.28 1.69
N ALA A 69 -5.22 20.63 1.99
CA ALA A 69 -4.21 19.69 2.42
C ALA A 69 -4.60 19.01 3.74
N GLN A 70 -4.49 17.69 3.76
CA GLN A 70 -4.59 16.91 4.98
C GLN A 70 -3.42 17.25 5.91
N THR A 71 -3.67 17.32 7.21
CA THR A 71 -2.59 17.45 8.20
C THR A 71 -1.76 16.15 8.23
N PRO A 72 -0.41 16.18 8.30
CA PRO A 72 0.46 15.00 8.19
C PRO A 72 0.43 14.09 9.44
N ASN A 73 -0.74 13.54 9.76
CA ASN A 73 -0.96 12.50 10.78
C ASN A 73 -2.29 11.78 10.54
N LEU A 74 -2.50 10.67 11.24
CA LEU A 74 -3.74 9.88 11.24
C LEU A 74 -4.36 9.80 12.64
N GLU A 75 -4.31 10.89 13.41
CA GLU A 75 -4.74 10.94 14.82
C GLU A 75 -6.21 10.55 15.02
N TYR A 76 -7.04 10.73 14.00
CA TYR A 76 -8.49 10.49 14.04
C TYR A 76 -8.94 9.34 13.13
N ALA A 77 -7.99 8.62 12.52
CA ALA A 77 -8.31 7.53 11.60
C ALA A 77 -8.94 6.35 12.36
N GLN A 78 -9.92 5.70 11.74
CA GLN A 78 -10.70 4.60 12.31
C GLN A 78 -11.24 4.86 13.74
N MET A 79 -11.55 6.11 14.07
CA MET A 79 -12.14 6.47 15.37
C MET A 79 -13.37 5.60 15.71
N HIS A 80 -13.30 4.97 16.89
CA HIS A 80 -14.43 4.26 17.47
C HIS A 80 -15.50 5.25 17.89
N ARG A 81 -16.65 5.24 17.20
CA ARG A 81 -17.79 6.10 17.50
C ARG A 81 -18.50 5.65 18.79
N GLY A 82 -19.20 6.58 19.42
CA GLY A 82 -19.88 6.38 20.68
C GLY A 82 -19.69 7.57 21.62
N PRO A 83 -20.26 7.51 22.84
CA PRO A 83 -20.23 8.63 23.79
C PRO A 83 -18.81 9.12 24.15
N ASP A 84 -17.82 8.21 24.11
CA ASP A 84 -16.45 8.47 24.55
C ASP A 84 -15.44 8.61 23.38
N GLY A 85 -15.90 8.54 22.13
CA GLY A 85 -15.04 8.59 20.94
C GLY A 85 -14.48 10.00 20.68
N GLN A 86 -13.16 10.18 20.84
CA GLN A 86 -12.48 11.46 20.61
C GLN A 86 -11.20 11.37 19.77
N ILE A 87 -10.54 10.20 19.74
CA ILE A 87 -9.28 9.93 19.02
C ILE A 87 -9.47 8.66 18.19
N GLY A 88 -8.68 8.53 17.13
CA GLY A 88 -8.59 7.34 16.28
C GLY A 88 -8.08 6.10 16.99
N ASP A 89 -7.96 5.02 16.23
CA ASP A 89 -7.35 3.76 16.66
C ASP A 89 -6.02 3.54 15.90
N HIS A 90 -5.10 2.76 16.47
CA HIS A 90 -3.82 2.47 15.84
C HIS A 90 -3.99 1.85 14.45
N THR A 91 -5.03 1.02 14.29
CA THR A 91 -5.44 0.37 13.03
C THR A 91 -5.74 1.35 11.91
N GLY A 92 -6.02 2.62 12.25
CA GLY A 92 -6.25 3.69 11.30
C GLY A 92 -5.07 3.99 10.38
N LEU A 93 -3.84 3.59 10.73
CA LEU A 93 -2.69 3.72 9.83
C LEU A 93 -2.88 2.93 8.53
N LEU A 94 -3.61 1.81 8.59
CA LEU A 94 -3.96 0.98 7.43
C LEU A 94 -4.79 1.72 6.38
N ASP A 95 -5.47 2.82 6.72
CA ASP A 95 -6.21 3.64 5.75
C ASP A 95 -5.28 4.19 4.64
N PHE A 96 -3.98 4.31 4.93
CA PHE A 96 -2.95 4.75 3.99
C PHE A 96 -2.12 3.59 3.43
N HIS A 97 -2.63 2.36 3.42
CA HIS A 97 -1.93 1.19 2.86
C HIS A 97 -1.53 1.36 1.38
N GLN A 98 -2.22 2.21 0.61
CA GLN A 98 -1.90 2.47 -0.80
C GLN A 98 -0.79 3.52 -1.02
N MET A 99 -0.12 3.97 0.04
CA MET A 99 0.92 5.00 -0.07
C MET A 99 2.07 4.59 -0.99
N ALA A 100 2.48 3.32 -0.99
CA ALA A 100 3.53 2.82 -1.89
C ALA A 100 3.19 2.97 -3.37
N LYS A 101 1.92 2.77 -3.72
CA LYS A 101 1.40 2.96 -5.09
C LYS A 101 1.45 4.44 -5.49
N LEU A 102 1.01 5.33 -4.61
CA LEU A 102 1.07 6.78 -4.81
C LEU A 102 2.52 7.24 -5.00
N VAL A 103 3.44 6.81 -4.13
CA VAL A 103 4.88 7.09 -4.23
C VAL A 103 5.44 6.62 -5.56
N SER A 104 5.09 5.42 -6.03
CA SER A 104 5.52 4.92 -7.34
C SER A 104 5.08 5.86 -8.47
N GLY A 105 3.84 6.33 -8.44
CA GLY A 105 3.32 7.31 -9.40
C GLY A 105 4.10 8.64 -9.37
N VAL A 106 4.49 9.12 -8.19
CA VAL A 106 5.29 10.34 -8.04
C VAL A 106 6.72 10.15 -8.54
N LEU A 107 7.37 9.03 -8.22
CA LEU A 107 8.71 8.72 -8.69
C LEU A 107 8.76 8.60 -10.22
N ILE A 108 7.71 8.10 -10.86
CA ILE A 108 7.57 8.11 -12.32
C ILE A 108 7.61 9.55 -12.86
N LEU A 109 6.84 10.48 -12.28
CA LEU A 109 6.84 11.88 -12.71
C LEU A 109 8.20 12.54 -12.54
N ARG A 110 8.87 12.30 -11.40
CA ARG A 110 10.23 12.80 -11.13
C ARG A 110 11.24 12.27 -12.13
N THR A 111 11.34 10.95 -12.25
CA THR A 111 12.36 10.29 -13.09
C THR A 111 12.14 10.55 -14.57
N GLY A 112 10.89 10.67 -15.01
CA GLY A 112 10.53 11.07 -16.36
C GLY A 112 10.73 12.57 -16.67
N ASN A 113 11.14 13.39 -15.69
CA ASN A 113 11.28 14.84 -15.81
C ASN A 113 9.98 15.53 -16.32
N SER A 114 8.83 15.16 -15.75
CA SER A 114 7.57 15.79 -16.10
C SER A 114 7.61 17.29 -15.81
N SER A 115 7.30 18.12 -16.81
CA SER A 115 7.18 19.57 -16.62
C SER A 115 6.04 19.99 -15.68
N ALA A 116 5.07 19.10 -15.43
CA ALA A 116 4.01 19.32 -14.44
C ALA A 116 4.49 19.07 -13.00
N TRP A 117 5.54 18.28 -12.81
CA TRP A 117 6.13 18.00 -11.50
C TRP A 117 7.23 19.01 -11.19
N THR A 118 6.82 20.19 -10.74
CA THR A 118 7.75 21.30 -10.47
C THR A 118 8.57 21.08 -9.20
N ASP A 119 9.76 21.68 -9.13
CA ASP A 119 10.62 21.66 -7.92
C ASP A 119 9.90 22.19 -6.67
N SER A 120 9.01 23.16 -6.84
CA SER A 120 8.21 23.73 -5.75
C SER A 120 7.17 22.74 -5.21
N LEU A 121 6.45 22.04 -6.10
CA LEU A 121 5.51 20.99 -5.69
C LEU A 121 6.26 19.84 -5.01
N ASP A 122 7.40 19.44 -5.59
CA ASP A 122 8.23 18.37 -5.05
C ASP A 122 8.72 18.68 -3.64
N SER A 123 9.27 19.87 -3.44
CA SER A 123 9.80 20.30 -2.14
C SER A 123 8.70 20.35 -1.08
N GLN A 124 7.52 20.87 -1.43
CA GLN A 124 6.40 20.96 -0.48
C GLN A 124 5.84 19.57 -0.12
N PHE A 125 5.72 18.67 -1.09
CA PHE A 125 5.27 17.31 -0.82
C PHE A 125 6.31 16.52 0.01
N ARG A 126 7.61 16.71 -0.25
CA ARG A 126 8.67 16.14 0.60
C ARG A 126 8.64 16.68 2.02
N ASN A 127 8.31 17.96 2.23
CA ASN A 127 8.15 18.53 3.57
C ASN A 127 6.97 17.86 4.30
N TRP A 128 5.79 17.81 3.68
CA TRP A 128 4.63 17.11 4.24
C TRP A 128 4.97 15.65 4.59
N THR A 129 5.68 14.96 3.70
CA THR A 129 6.12 13.58 3.92
C THR A 129 7.08 13.46 5.09
N THR A 130 8.02 14.40 5.23
CA THR A 130 8.99 14.40 6.34
C THR A 130 8.27 14.59 7.68
N ASP A 131 7.29 15.49 7.73
CA ASP A 131 6.45 15.71 8.92
C ASP A 131 5.64 14.45 9.26
N TYR A 132 5.06 13.79 8.25
CA TYR A 132 4.29 12.55 8.44
C TYR A 132 5.18 11.40 8.92
N ILE A 133 6.38 11.22 8.35
CA ILE A 133 7.39 10.25 8.85
C ILE A 133 7.73 10.55 10.31
N GLY A 134 7.85 11.83 10.67
CA GLY A 134 8.05 12.26 12.05
C GLY A 134 6.92 11.80 12.98
N TRP A 135 5.66 11.96 12.57
CA TRP A 135 4.50 11.43 13.32
C TRP A 135 4.51 9.91 13.38
N VAL A 136 4.71 9.21 12.26
CA VAL A 136 4.79 7.73 12.20
C VAL A 136 5.86 7.18 13.16
N SER A 137 6.98 7.90 13.30
CA SER A 137 8.10 7.48 14.15
C SER A 137 7.89 7.75 15.65
N THR A 138 6.92 8.58 16.04
CA THR A 138 6.81 9.08 17.43
C THR A 138 5.43 8.93 18.05
N SER A 139 4.37 8.86 17.24
CA SER A 139 3.00 8.74 17.71
C SER A 139 2.77 7.38 18.39
N PRO A 140 2.14 7.35 19.59
CA PRO A 140 1.74 6.10 20.22
C PRO A 140 0.88 5.22 19.30
N LEU A 141 -0.07 5.81 18.57
CA LEU A 141 -0.92 5.10 17.60
C LEU A 141 -0.07 4.41 16.53
N ALA A 142 0.90 5.11 15.95
CA ALA A 142 1.75 4.53 14.93
C ALA A 142 2.71 3.46 15.48
N GLN A 143 3.18 3.61 16.72
CA GLN A 143 4.04 2.61 17.37
C GLN A 143 3.28 1.33 17.77
N GLU A 144 2.01 1.46 18.15
CA GLU A 144 1.12 0.31 18.35
C GLU A 144 0.87 -0.43 17.03
N GLU A 145 0.64 0.29 15.93
CA GLU A 145 0.49 -0.33 14.61
C GLU A 145 1.77 -1.05 14.17
N LYS A 146 2.94 -0.44 14.37
CA LYS A 146 4.25 -1.06 14.09
C LYS A 146 4.41 -2.41 14.79
N ALA A 147 3.85 -2.55 15.99
CA ALA A 147 3.94 -3.77 16.81
C ALA A 147 2.96 -4.87 16.37
N SER A 148 2.01 -4.57 15.48
CA SER A 148 1.05 -5.56 14.97
C SER A 148 1.73 -6.68 14.20
N THR A 149 1.36 -7.92 14.50
CA THR A 149 1.99 -9.13 13.93
C THR A 149 1.28 -9.66 12.68
N ASN A 150 0.18 -9.05 12.27
CA ASN A 150 -0.60 -9.39 11.07
C ASN A 150 -0.34 -8.38 9.93
N ASN A 151 -1.26 -8.27 8.97
CA ASN A 151 -1.13 -7.36 7.82
C ASN A 151 -0.92 -5.88 8.21
N HIS A 152 -1.41 -5.43 9.37
CA HIS A 152 -1.23 -4.04 9.84
C HIS A 152 0.25 -3.66 9.95
N GLY A 153 1.06 -4.53 10.59
CA GLY A 153 2.51 -4.30 10.68
C GLY A 153 3.18 -4.36 9.31
N THR A 154 2.73 -5.23 8.40
CA THR A 154 3.24 -5.27 7.01
C THR A 154 3.03 -3.94 6.29
N TYR A 155 1.83 -3.37 6.40
CA TYR A 155 1.48 -2.11 5.76
C TYR A 155 2.11 -0.89 6.43
N PHE A 156 2.36 -0.95 7.74
CA PHE A 156 3.20 0.04 8.43
C PHE A 156 4.56 0.17 7.74
N TYR A 157 5.30 -0.95 7.59
CA TYR A 157 6.62 -0.91 6.97
C TYR A 157 6.55 -0.60 5.47
N ASN A 158 5.53 -1.10 4.77
CA ASN A 158 5.31 -0.78 3.35
C ASN A 158 5.23 0.73 3.13
N GLN A 159 4.41 1.40 3.94
CA GLN A 159 4.22 2.84 3.89
C GLN A 159 5.49 3.58 4.29
N LEU A 160 6.08 3.26 5.45
CA LEU A 160 7.25 3.95 5.98
C LEU A 160 8.44 3.89 5.01
N VAL A 161 8.77 2.70 4.51
CA VAL A 161 9.90 2.50 3.57
C VAL A 161 9.66 3.26 2.27
N SER A 162 8.43 3.23 1.74
CA SER A 162 8.09 3.98 0.52
C SER A 162 8.24 5.49 0.70
N LEU A 163 7.83 6.02 1.85
CA LEU A 163 7.95 7.45 2.16
C LEU A 163 9.41 7.86 2.41
N GLN A 164 10.20 7.04 3.08
CA GLN A 164 11.64 7.25 3.25
C GLN A 164 12.35 7.31 1.90
N ILE A 165 12.04 6.38 0.98
CA ILE A 165 12.52 6.43 -0.42
C ILE A 165 12.09 7.74 -1.09
N LEU A 166 10.82 8.14 -0.94
CA LEU A 166 10.30 9.38 -1.53
C LEU A 166 11.08 10.62 -1.07
N VAL A 167 11.48 10.69 0.20
CA VAL A 167 12.25 11.84 0.71
C VAL A 167 13.76 11.72 0.51
N GLY A 168 14.22 10.58 -0.02
CA GLY A 168 15.64 10.30 -0.26
C GLY A 168 16.40 9.74 0.95
N ASP A 169 15.69 9.33 2.00
CA ASP A 169 16.26 8.67 3.17
C ASP A 169 16.46 7.16 2.91
N ILE A 170 17.46 6.86 2.09
CA ILE A 170 17.77 5.47 1.70
C ILE A 170 18.30 4.64 2.87
N GLU A 171 19.03 5.27 3.79
CA GLU A 171 19.55 4.59 4.99
C GLU A 171 18.41 4.21 5.94
N GLY A 172 17.47 5.13 6.19
CA GLY A 172 16.26 4.86 6.96
C GLY A 172 15.40 3.77 6.31
N ALA A 173 15.14 3.87 5.01
CA ALA A 173 14.40 2.84 4.26
C ALA A 173 15.05 1.46 4.36
N THR A 174 16.38 1.39 4.22
CA THR A 174 17.14 0.14 4.36
C THR A 174 17.05 -0.42 5.78
N SER A 175 17.12 0.43 6.79
CA SER A 175 16.98 0.01 8.19
C SER A 175 15.57 -0.53 8.48
N SER A 176 14.53 0.19 8.05
CA SER A 176 13.13 -0.19 8.26
C SER A 176 12.75 -1.47 7.52
N ILE A 177 13.19 -1.68 6.29
CA ILE A 177 12.91 -2.94 5.58
C ILE A 177 13.63 -4.14 6.22
N ASN A 178 14.86 -3.95 6.70
CA ASN A 178 15.58 -4.99 7.43
C ASN A 178 14.91 -5.31 8.77
N GLU A 179 14.41 -4.30 9.50
CA GLU A 179 13.64 -4.49 10.73
C GLU A 179 12.40 -5.35 10.48
N TYR A 180 11.66 -5.08 9.40
CA TYR A 180 10.51 -5.90 9.00
C TYR A 180 10.88 -7.38 8.79
N PHE A 181 11.87 -7.65 7.91
CA PHE A 181 12.25 -9.02 7.54
C PHE A 181 12.95 -9.80 8.66
N SER A 182 13.60 -9.10 9.60
CA SER A 182 14.19 -9.72 10.79
C SER A 182 13.23 -9.84 11.98
N GLY A 183 12.13 -9.08 11.97
CA GLY A 183 11.11 -9.05 13.01
C GLY A 183 9.84 -9.78 12.61
N ILE A 184 8.73 -9.03 12.47
CA ILE A 184 7.37 -9.58 12.33
C ILE A 184 7.21 -10.51 11.11
N TYR A 185 7.99 -10.32 10.03
CA TYR A 185 7.99 -11.21 8.87
C TYR A 185 8.16 -12.68 9.27
N GLN A 186 9.02 -12.95 10.26
CA GLN A 186 9.37 -14.30 10.70
C GLN A 186 8.18 -15.09 11.25
N GLY A 187 7.10 -14.40 11.67
CA GLY A 187 5.86 -14.99 12.15
C GLY A 187 4.66 -14.79 11.22
N GLN A 188 4.81 -14.09 10.09
CA GLN A 188 3.69 -13.71 9.22
C GLN A 188 3.35 -14.75 8.15
N ILE A 189 4.35 -15.42 7.57
CA ILE A 189 4.10 -16.53 6.64
C ILE A 189 4.13 -17.83 7.44
N SER A 190 2.96 -18.18 7.98
CA SER A 190 2.65 -19.58 8.25
C SER A 190 2.42 -20.32 6.92
N SER A 191 2.16 -21.63 6.95
CA SER A 191 1.75 -22.40 5.76
C SER A 191 0.61 -21.79 4.92
N THR A 192 -0.07 -20.71 5.37
CA THR A 192 -1.22 -20.07 4.72
C THR A 192 -0.94 -18.84 3.84
N GLY A 193 0.25 -18.22 3.91
CA GLY A 193 0.79 -17.57 2.73
C GLY A 193 0.36 -16.17 2.27
N GLU A 194 0.63 -15.09 3.01
CA GLU A 194 0.43 -13.70 2.52
C GLU A 194 1.76 -12.93 2.49
N GLN A 195 2.00 -11.97 1.54
CA GLN A 195 2.88 -10.77 1.68
C GLN A 195 3.30 -9.99 0.39
N THR A 196 3.66 -8.68 0.56
CA THR A 196 3.90 -7.68 -0.52
C THR A 196 5.24 -6.88 -0.44
N ASN A 197 6.07 -7.00 0.62
CA ASN A 197 7.19 -6.08 0.87
C ASN A 197 8.53 -6.40 0.17
N VAL A 198 8.66 -7.57 -0.47
CA VAL A 198 9.92 -8.05 -1.09
C VAL A 198 10.45 -7.14 -2.21
N ARG A 199 9.58 -6.50 -3.00
CA ARG A 199 9.99 -5.56 -4.07
C ARG A 199 10.65 -4.28 -3.53
N LEU A 200 10.28 -3.82 -2.34
CA LEU A 200 10.90 -2.64 -1.73
C LEU A 200 12.36 -2.92 -1.36
N GLY A 201 12.67 -4.13 -0.88
CA GLY A 201 14.05 -4.53 -0.63
C GLY A 201 14.86 -4.59 -1.92
N GLU A 202 14.31 -5.16 -2.99
CA GLU A 202 14.99 -5.22 -4.29
C GLU A 202 15.35 -3.82 -4.81
N TYR A 203 14.42 -2.85 -4.69
CA TYR A 203 14.69 -1.45 -5.02
C TYR A 203 15.86 -0.86 -4.21
N LEU A 204 16.00 -1.29 -2.94
CA LEU A 204 17.10 -0.89 -2.05
C LEU A 204 18.38 -1.73 -2.25
N GLY A 205 18.40 -2.65 -3.23
CA GLY A 205 19.54 -3.52 -3.50
C GLY A 205 19.69 -4.71 -2.54
N VAL A 206 18.64 -5.05 -1.78
CA VAL A 206 18.61 -6.16 -0.84
C VAL A 206 17.59 -7.21 -1.29
N ASN A 207 18.04 -8.43 -1.58
CA ASN A 207 17.15 -9.48 -2.07
C ASN A 207 16.49 -10.23 -0.91
N PHE A 208 15.17 -10.06 -0.76
CA PHE A 208 14.35 -10.81 0.21
C PHE A 208 13.45 -11.87 -0.42
N TRP A 209 13.55 -12.13 -1.73
CA TRP A 209 12.71 -13.12 -2.39
C TRP A 209 12.87 -14.49 -1.74
N ASN A 210 14.11 -14.91 -1.48
CA ASN A 210 14.42 -16.19 -0.85
C ASN A 210 14.44 -16.14 0.69
N THR A 211 13.99 -15.06 1.32
CA THR A 211 13.98 -14.95 2.79
C THR A 211 12.91 -15.85 3.37
N THR A 212 13.32 -16.72 4.29
CA THR A 212 12.42 -17.68 4.94
C THR A 212 11.88 -17.13 6.25
N THR A 213 10.65 -17.52 6.60
CA THR A 213 10.13 -17.38 7.97
C THR A 213 10.76 -18.41 8.91
N SER A 214 10.40 -18.33 10.19
CA SER A 214 10.84 -19.29 11.21
C SER A 214 10.43 -20.74 10.91
N GLU A 215 9.36 -20.94 10.11
CA GLU A 215 8.90 -22.25 9.65
C GLU A 215 9.49 -22.69 8.29
N GLY A 216 10.40 -21.89 7.71
CA GLY A 216 11.01 -22.17 6.40
C GLY A 216 10.14 -21.81 5.20
N ALA A 217 9.01 -21.11 5.39
CA ALA A 217 8.15 -20.66 4.30
C ALA A 217 8.70 -19.38 3.63
N THR A 218 8.41 -19.22 2.34
CA THR A 218 8.77 -18.04 1.53
C THR A 218 7.52 -17.38 0.96
N VAL A 219 7.68 -16.21 0.34
CA VAL A 219 6.61 -15.57 -0.46
C VAL A 219 6.16 -16.45 -1.65
N GLN A 220 7.01 -17.34 -2.16
CA GLN A 220 6.60 -18.30 -3.19
C GLN A 220 5.77 -19.45 -2.59
N THR A 221 6.15 -19.94 -1.40
CA THR A 221 5.36 -20.93 -0.64
C THR A 221 3.94 -20.41 -0.44
N ALA A 222 3.84 -19.14 -0.07
CA ALA A 222 2.60 -18.42 0.14
C ALA A 222 1.68 -18.42 -1.10
N ALA A 223 2.20 -17.94 -2.23
CA ALA A 223 1.46 -17.91 -3.49
C ALA A 223 1.04 -19.29 -3.99
N ASN A 224 1.88 -20.30 -3.79
CA ASN A 224 1.53 -21.67 -4.16
C ASN A 224 0.37 -22.20 -3.32
N PHE A 225 0.36 -21.90 -2.02
CA PHE A 225 -0.71 -22.36 -1.14
C PHE A 225 -2.05 -21.71 -1.49
N ILE A 226 -2.10 -20.39 -1.67
CA ILE A 226 -3.37 -19.67 -1.89
C ILE A 226 -4.07 -20.13 -3.17
N MET A 227 -3.32 -20.43 -4.24
CA MET A 227 -3.87 -20.97 -5.49
C MET A 227 -4.51 -22.37 -5.35
N THR A 228 -4.26 -23.09 -4.25
CA THR A 228 -4.89 -24.40 -3.98
C THR A 228 -6.16 -24.30 -3.15
N GLN A 229 -6.48 -23.12 -2.61
CA GLN A 229 -7.65 -22.92 -1.78
C GLN A 229 -8.92 -22.78 -2.64
N ASN A 230 -10.06 -23.20 -2.08
CA ASN A 230 -11.37 -22.99 -2.71
C ASN A 230 -11.89 -21.59 -2.42
N LEU A 231 -11.25 -20.60 -3.05
CA LEU A 231 -11.51 -19.19 -2.81
C LEU A 231 -12.79 -18.72 -3.50
N THR A 232 -13.52 -17.82 -2.84
CA THR A 232 -14.76 -17.24 -3.35
C THR A 232 -14.82 -15.74 -3.11
N ASP A 233 -15.31 -14.98 -4.09
CA ASP A 233 -15.42 -13.51 -3.97
C ASP A 233 -16.30 -13.04 -2.80
N ALA A 234 -17.24 -13.87 -2.36
CA ALA A 234 -18.21 -13.52 -1.32
C ALA A 234 -17.66 -13.64 0.11
N GLY A 235 -16.63 -14.47 0.32
CA GLY A 235 -16.03 -14.73 1.64
C GLY A 235 -14.60 -14.24 1.75
N ASP A 236 -13.84 -14.31 0.66
CA ASP A 236 -12.38 -14.10 0.66
C ASP A 236 -11.97 -12.78 0.01
N GLY A 237 -12.95 -11.95 -0.37
CA GLY A 237 -12.73 -10.77 -1.20
C GLY A 237 -12.53 -11.11 -2.67
N PRO A 238 -12.49 -10.09 -3.55
CA PRO A 238 -12.44 -10.33 -4.98
C PRO A 238 -11.11 -10.99 -5.38
N LEU A 239 -11.19 -12.16 -6.01
CA LEU A 239 -10.03 -12.95 -6.46
C LEU A 239 -9.01 -12.16 -7.28
N SER A 240 -9.48 -11.13 -7.98
CA SER A 240 -8.64 -10.21 -8.76
C SER A 240 -7.54 -9.52 -7.95
N GLU A 241 -7.67 -9.42 -6.63
CA GLU A 241 -6.64 -8.84 -5.76
C GLU A 241 -5.37 -9.71 -5.70
N LEU A 242 -5.46 -11.01 -5.96
CA LEU A 242 -4.30 -11.92 -5.98
C LEU A 242 -3.47 -11.79 -7.26
N TYR A 243 -4.06 -11.33 -8.36
CA TYR A 243 -3.45 -11.44 -9.68
C TYR A 243 -2.13 -10.66 -9.83
N PRO A 244 -1.99 -9.41 -9.34
CA PRO A 244 -0.71 -8.69 -9.37
C PRO A 244 0.40 -9.44 -8.62
N SER A 245 0.12 -9.91 -7.41
CA SER A 245 1.10 -10.64 -6.59
C SER A 245 1.53 -11.96 -7.24
N LEU A 246 0.59 -12.69 -7.85
CA LEU A 246 0.91 -13.93 -8.57
C LEU A 246 1.68 -13.66 -9.86
N ALA A 247 1.36 -12.61 -10.61
CA ALA A 247 2.12 -12.20 -11.79
C ALA A 247 3.56 -11.81 -11.44
N THR A 248 3.73 -11.08 -10.34
CA THR A 248 5.03 -10.74 -9.74
C THR A 248 5.83 -11.99 -9.35
N ILE A 249 5.20 -12.94 -8.66
CA ILE A 249 5.91 -14.16 -8.24
C ILE A 249 6.28 -15.02 -9.46
N ALA A 250 5.41 -15.09 -10.46
CA ALA A 250 5.70 -15.78 -11.70
C ALA A 250 6.88 -15.15 -12.47
N SER A 251 7.04 -13.83 -12.45
CA SER A 251 8.16 -13.17 -13.13
C SER A 251 9.49 -13.44 -12.43
N VAL A 252 9.51 -13.41 -11.09
CA VAL A 252 10.74 -13.59 -10.29
C VAL A 252 11.20 -15.05 -10.21
N TYR A 253 10.25 -15.98 -10.02
CA TYR A 253 10.60 -17.39 -9.84
C TYR A 253 10.44 -18.22 -11.11
N GLY A 254 9.91 -17.64 -12.18
CA GLY A 254 9.48 -18.35 -13.37
C GLY A 254 8.20 -19.17 -13.18
N ASP A 255 7.69 -19.69 -14.30
CA ASP A 255 6.49 -20.53 -14.35
C ASP A 255 6.70 -21.76 -15.25
N PRO A 256 7.63 -22.68 -14.91
CA PRO A 256 8.01 -23.78 -15.80
C PRO A 256 6.87 -24.75 -16.11
N ASP A 257 5.95 -24.93 -15.16
CA ASP A 257 4.79 -25.81 -15.30
C ASP A 257 3.52 -25.08 -15.74
N GLY A 258 3.61 -23.76 -15.99
CA GLY A 258 2.49 -22.93 -16.42
C GLY A 258 1.37 -22.73 -15.38
N LYS A 259 1.63 -23.00 -14.10
CA LYS A 259 0.61 -22.97 -13.04
C LYS A 259 0.11 -21.55 -12.76
N TYR A 260 1.01 -20.57 -12.71
CA TYR A 260 0.64 -19.18 -12.43
C TYR A 260 -0.11 -18.61 -13.63
N ALA A 261 0.39 -18.84 -14.85
CA ALA A 261 -0.28 -18.45 -16.07
C ALA A 261 -1.67 -19.08 -16.21
N ALA A 262 -1.83 -20.37 -15.86
CA ALA A 262 -3.12 -21.04 -15.88
C ALA A 262 -4.11 -20.43 -14.88
N PHE A 263 -3.67 -20.16 -13.65
CA PHE A 263 -4.50 -19.50 -12.63
C PHE A 263 -4.94 -18.09 -13.09
N LEU A 264 -4.00 -17.29 -13.58
CA LEU A 264 -4.27 -15.93 -14.06
C LEU A 264 -5.22 -15.91 -15.26
N VAL A 265 -5.03 -16.79 -16.26
CA VAL A 265 -5.92 -16.87 -17.43
C VAL A 265 -7.34 -17.30 -17.04
N ALA A 266 -7.47 -18.20 -16.04
CA ALA A 266 -8.77 -18.64 -15.57
C ALA A 266 -9.56 -17.52 -14.90
N GLY A 267 -8.88 -16.63 -14.18
CA GLY A 267 -9.47 -15.49 -13.48
C GLY A 267 -9.58 -14.19 -14.29
N ASP A 268 -8.67 -13.97 -15.23
CA ASP A 268 -8.59 -12.82 -16.14
C ASP A 268 -7.98 -13.26 -17.48
N SER A 269 -8.85 -13.58 -18.44
CA SER A 269 -8.43 -14.01 -19.79
C SER A 269 -7.57 -12.97 -20.54
N THR A 270 -7.58 -11.72 -20.08
CA THR A 270 -6.85 -10.58 -20.65
C THR A 270 -5.64 -10.15 -19.82
N TYR A 271 -5.27 -10.90 -18.77
CA TYR A 271 -4.28 -10.47 -17.77
C TYR A 271 -2.96 -9.94 -18.35
N ARG A 272 -2.51 -10.46 -19.50
CA ARG A 272 -1.28 -10.01 -20.18
C ARG A 272 -1.33 -8.57 -20.68
N GLN A 273 -2.52 -8.01 -20.81
CA GLN A 273 -2.76 -6.62 -21.23
C GLN A 273 -2.98 -5.71 -20.02
N SER A 274 -3.10 -6.27 -18.82
CA SER A 274 -3.36 -5.53 -17.59
C SER A 274 -2.12 -4.78 -17.14
N ALA A 275 -2.32 -3.57 -16.61
CA ALA A 275 -1.23 -2.69 -16.18
C ALA A 275 -0.34 -3.33 -15.10
N TYR A 276 -0.93 -4.13 -14.20
CA TYR A 276 -0.19 -4.85 -13.17
C TYR A 276 0.78 -5.87 -13.79
N TYR A 277 0.34 -6.65 -14.78
CA TYR A 277 1.18 -7.67 -15.41
C TYR A 277 2.39 -7.06 -16.11
N LEU A 278 2.16 -5.98 -16.88
CA LEU A 278 3.23 -5.29 -17.61
C LEU A 278 4.26 -4.64 -16.69
N TRP A 279 3.81 -4.12 -15.53
CA TRP A 279 4.69 -3.57 -14.51
C TRP A 279 5.50 -4.64 -13.80
N ASP A 280 4.90 -5.80 -13.60
CA ASP A 280 5.46 -6.86 -12.78
C ASP A 280 6.49 -7.74 -13.50
N GLN A 281 6.61 -7.63 -14.82
CA GLN A 281 7.63 -8.36 -15.58
C GLN A 281 9.04 -7.86 -15.23
N GLU A 282 9.98 -8.80 -15.07
CA GLU A 282 11.39 -8.48 -14.86
C GLU A 282 11.93 -7.57 -15.98
N ARG A 283 12.80 -6.63 -15.62
CA ARG A 283 13.62 -5.87 -16.57
C ARG A 283 14.96 -6.56 -16.81
#